data_AF-A0A6L6CKX4-F1
#
_entry.id   AF-A0A6L6CKX4-F1
#
_cell.length_a   1.000
_cell.length_b   1.000
_cell.length_c   1.000
_cell.angle_alpha   90.00
_cell.angle_beta   90.00
_cell.angle_gamma   90.00
#
_symmetry.space_group_name_H-M   'P 1'
#
loop_
_entity.id
_entity.type
_entity.pdbx_description
1 polymer ?
#
loop_
_entity_poly.entity_id
_entity_poly.type
_entity_poly.pdbx_seq_one_letter_code
_entity_poly.pdbx_strand_id
1 'polypeptide(L)'
;MIEALYLSQLWFAVAAGLFCLVLGLIGKLPSLWSVGALAVVLLGLIAQFVYTTVIVLGGAEAAIDTVEFYAYLLVAIMVPVGAGFWALVERNRWSTVILGVAALTVAVMLVRMNQIWTGSY
;
A
#
# COMPACT_ATOMS: atom_id res chain seq x y z
N MET A 1 -14.30 7.21 10.00
CA MET A 1 -13.53 6.01 10.41
C MET A 1 -12.71 5.45 9.25
N ILE A 2 -13.28 5.24 8.06
CA ILE A 2 -12.52 4.88 6.84
C ILE A 2 -11.46 5.93 6.52
N GLU A 3 -11.83 7.21 6.61
CA GLU A 3 -10.96 8.33 6.28
C GLU A 3 -9.69 8.37 7.16
N ALA A 4 -9.79 8.11 8.46
CA ALA A 4 -8.63 8.09 9.35
C ALA A 4 -7.68 6.91 9.03
N LEU A 5 -8.24 5.73 8.74
CA LEU A 5 -7.45 4.57 8.32
C LEU A 5 -6.79 4.81 6.96
N TYR A 6 -7.52 5.37 6.00
CA TYR A 6 -7.00 5.79 4.71
C TYR A 6 -5.87 6.83 4.84
N LEU A 7 -6.08 7.92 5.57
CA LEU A 7 -5.09 8.99 5.71
C LEU A 7 -3.82 8.50 6.40
N SER A 8 -3.96 7.75 7.50
CA SER A 8 -2.81 7.20 8.21
C SER A 8 -2.00 6.26 7.32
N GLN A 9 -2.68 5.38 6.58
CA GLN A 9 -2.05 4.46 5.66
C GLN A 9 -1.40 5.17 4.47
N LEU A 10 -2.06 6.20 3.91
CA LEU A 10 -1.54 6.99 2.80
C LEU A 10 -0.22 7.67 3.18
N TRP A 11 -0.21 8.42 4.29
CA TRP A 11 0.98 9.13 4.74
C TRP A 11 2.10 8.16 5.12
N PHE A 12 1.76 7.02 5.72
CA PHE A 12 2.73 5.99 6.02
C PHE A 12 3.33 5.38 4.74
N ALA A 13 2.51 5.06 3.72
CA ALA A 13 2.98 4.53 2.44
C ALA A 13 3.90 5.51 1.71
N VAL A 14 3.57 6.81 1.73
CA VAL A 14 4.44 7.87 1.19
C VAL A 14 5.77 7.91 1.95
N ALA A 15 5.74 7.94 3.29
CA ALA A 15 6.95 7.99 4.11
C ALA A 15 7.83 6.75 3.90
N ALA A 16 7.24 5.55 3.90
CA ALA A 16 7.92 4.29 3.63
C ALA A 16 8.53 4.25 2.22
N GLY A 17 7.79 4.74 1.22
CA GLY A 17 8.24 4.84 -0.16
C GLY A 17 9.46 5.74 -0.31
N LEU A 18 9.39 6.97 0.23
CA LEU A 18 10.50 7.91 0.22
C LEU A 18 11.70 7.38 1.00
N PHE A 19 11.48 6.77 2.16
CA PHE A 19 12.53 6.16 2.97
C PHE A 19 13.30 5.08 2.19
N CYS A 20 12.59 4.11 1.59
CA CYS A 20 13.20 3.04 0.81
C CYS A 20 13.87 3.58 -0.47
N LEU A 21 13.27 4.56 -1.15
CA LEU A 21 13.91 5.20 -2.29
C LEU A 21 15.24 5.85 -1.91
N VAL A 22 15.26 6.64 -0.84
CA VAL A 22 16.50 7.26 -0.34
C VAL A 22 17.55 6.20 -0.03
N LEU A 23 17.18 5.14 0.71
CA LEU A 23 18.09 4.03 1.03
C LEU A 23 18.66 3.36 -0.23
N GLY A 24 17.82 3.06 -1.22
CA GLY A 24 18.25 2.44 -2.47
C GLY A 24 19.17 3.34 -3.30
N LEU A 25 18.86 4.63 -3.38
CA LEU A 25 19.65 5.61 -4.13
C LEU A 25 21.02 5.88 -3.48
N ILE A 26 21.14 5.83 -2.16
CA ILE A 26 22.44 5.89 -1.46
C ILE A 26 23.17 4.54 -1.43
N GLY A 27 22.68 3.53 -2.14
CA GLY A 27 23.35 2.24 -2.34
C GLY A 27 23.15 1.21 -1.22
N LYS A 28 22.15 1.38 -0.33
CA LYS A 28 21.87 0.40 0.72
C LYS A 28 21.10 -0.80 0.15
N LEU A 29 21.53 -1.99 0.57
CA LEU A 29 20.86 -3.26 0.27
C LEU A 29 19.56 -3.40 1.07
N PRO A 30 18.64 -4.30 0.66
CA PRO A 30 17.42 -4.60 1.40
C PRO A 30 17.73 -5.06 2.82
N SER A 31 17.29 -4.25 3.78
CA SER A 31 17.47 -4.44 5.21
C SER A 31 16.15 -4.74 5.90
N LEU A 32 16.20 -5.15 7.16
CA LEU A 32 14.99 -5.39 7.96
C LEU A 32 14.12 -4.12 8.04
N TRP A 33 14.72 -2.94 8.05
CA TRP A 33 14.00 -1.67 8.07
C TRP A 33 13.26 -1.39 6.76
N SER A 34 13.90 -1.58 5.61
CA SER A 34 13.27 -1.32 4.30
C SER A 34 12.17 -2.33 3.98
N VAL A 35 12.42 -3.61 4.27
CA VAL A 35 11.41 -4.66 4.08
C VAL A 35 10.29 -4.53 5.13
N GLY A 36 10.65 -4.21 6.38
CA GLY A 36 9.70 -3.97 7.46
C GLY A 36 8.78 -2.79 7.19
N ALA A 37 9.30 -1.68 6.62
CA ALA A 37 8.47 -0.55 6.21
C ALA A 37 7.40 -0.98 5.18
N LEU A 38 7.78 -1.76 4.17
CA LEU A 38 6.83 -2.29 3.19
C LEU A 38 5.86 -3.31 3.81
N ALA A 39 6.32 -4.11 4.78
CA ALA A 39 5.47 -5.04 5.51
C ALA A 39 4.38 -4.31 6.32
N VAL A 40 4.69 -3.17 6.94
CA VAL A 40 3.69 -2.34 7.62
C VAL A 40 2.68 -1.77 6.63
N VAL A 41 3.11 -1.35 5.43
CA VAL A 41 2.18 -0.97 4.35
C VAL A 41 1.26 -2.14 4.01
N LEU A 42 1.79 -3.34 3.82
CA LEU A 42 0.97 -4.53 3.55
C LEU A 42 -0.03 -4.81 4.68
N LEU A 43 0.40 -4.74 5.94
CA LEU A 43 -0.48 -4.94 7.09
C LEU A 43 -1.62 -3.91 7.14
N GLY A 44 -1.34 -2.65 6.82
CA GLY A 44 -2.38 -1.63 6.74
C GLY A 44 -3.40 -1.89 5.62
N LEU A 45 -2.96 -2.41 4.47
CA LEU A 45 -3.87 -2.84 3.40
C LEU A 45 -4.74 -4.03 3.82
N ILE A 46 -4.18 -5.00 4.55
CA ILE A 46 -4.95 -6.12 5.10
C ILE A 46 -5.98 -5.62 6.13
N ALA A 47 -5.57 -4.69 7.01
CA ALA A 47 -6.49 -4.06 7.96
C ALA A 47 -7.62 -3.32 7.23
N GLN A 48 -7.30 -2.62 6.13
CA GLN A 48 -8.28 -1.97 5.28
C GLN A 48 -9.24 -2.97 4.65
N PHE A 49 -8.73 -4.08 4.11
CA PHE A 49 -9.55 -5.15 3.53
C PHE A 49 -10.53 -5.75 4.53
N VAL A 50 -10.06 -6.07 5.74
CA VAL A 50 -10.93 -6.59 6.80
C VAL A 50 -11.97 -5.55 7.18
N TYR A 51 -11.56 -4.31 7.44
CA TYR A 51 -12.46 -3.25 7.86
C TYR A 51 -13.55 -2.95 6.82
N THR A 52 -13.18 -2.79 5.55
CA THR A 52 -14.15 -2.51 4.49
C THR A 52 -15.10 -3.68 4.27
N THR A 53 -14.63 -4.92 4.46
CA THR A 53 -15.50 -6.10 4.36
C THR A 53 -16.55 -6.14 5.47
N VAL A 54 -16.16 -5.80 6.70
CA VAL A 54 -17.11 -5.75 7.82
C VAL A 54 -18.21 -4.72 7.57
N ILE A 55 -17.87 -3.51 7.11
CA ILE A 55 -18.87 -2.47 6.85
C ILE A 55 -19.75 -2.78 5.64
N VAL A 56 -19.20 -3.40 4.58
CA VAL A 56 -19.96 -3.79 3.39
C VAL A 56 -20.96 -4.90 3.72
N LEU A 57 -20.56 -5.88 4.54
CA LEU A 57 -21.48 -6.88 5.09
C LEU A 57 -22.57 -6.25 5.99
N GLY A 58 -22.29 -5.08 6.57
CA GLY A 58 -23.26 -4.26 7.30
C GLY A 58 -24.17 -3.39 6.42
N GLY A 59 -24.06 -3.50 5.09
CA GLY A 59 -24.89 -2.76 4.13
C GLY A 59 -24.30 -1.44 3.64
N ALA A 60 -23.04 -1.13 3.96
CA ALA A 60 -22.34 0.00 3.35
C ALA A 60 -21.91 -0.34 1.90
N GLU A 61 -21.89 0.66 1.04
CA GLU A 61 -21.43 0.52 -0.35
C GLU A 61 -20.50 1.69 -0.69
N ALA A 62 -19.57 1.47 -1.62
CA ALA A 62 -18.77 2.55 -2.17
C ALA A 62 -19.64 3.47 -3.02
N ALA A 63 -19.38 4.78 -3.00
CA ALA A 63 -20.20 5.75 -3.73
C ALA A 63 -20.20 5.55 -5.26
N ILE A 64 -19.10 5.04 -5.83
CA ILE A 64 -18.98 4.76 -7.27
C ILE A 64 -19.28 3.29 -7.55
N ASP A 65 -18.39 2.38 -7.18
CA ASP A 65 -18.55 0.94 -7.36
C ASP A 65 -17.75 0.16 -6.31
N THR A 66 -18.44 -0.67 -5.55
CA THR A 66 -17.84 -1.53 -4.51
C THR A 66 -16.94 -2.60 -5.14
N VAL A 67 -17.30 -3.14 -6.31
CA VAL A 67 -16.48 -4.17 -6.97
C VAL A 67 -15.16 -3.58 -7.46
N GLU A 68 -15.20 -2.40 -8.11
CA GLU A 68 -14.01 -1.67 -8.50
C GLU A 68 -13.10 -1.37 -7.29
N PHE A 69 -13.66 -0.96 -6.15
CA PHE A 69 -12.89 -0.72 -4.92
C PHE A 69 -12.10 -1.96 -4.49
N TYR A 70 -12.74 -3.13 -4.45
CA TYR A 70 -12.08 -4.39 -4.07
C TYR A 70 -11.07 -4.87 -5.10
N ALA A 71 -11.33 -4.65 -6.40
CA ALA A 71 -10.36 -4.95 -7.45
C ALA A 71 -9.06 -4.15 -7.24
N TYR A 72 -9.17 -2.84 -6.96
CA TYR A 72 -8.03 -2.00 -6.61
C TYR A 72 -7.33 -2.48 -5.34
N LEU A 73 -8.08 -2.77 -4.27
CA LEU A 73 -7.49 -3.20 -3.00
C LEU A 73 -6.71 -4.51 -3.11
N LEU A 74 -7.24 -5.49 -3.85
CA LEU A 74 -6.56 -6.76 -4.07
C LEU A 74 -5.26 -6.57 -4.86
N VAL A 75 -5.27 -5.77 -5.92
CA VAL A 75 -4.06 -5.45 -6.67
C VAL A 75 -3.07 -4.66 -5.80
N ALA A 76 -3.55 -3.71 -4.99
CA ALA A 76 -2.71 -2.95 -4.07
C ALA A 76 -2.02 -3.86 -3.04
N ILE A 77 -2.65 -4.95 -2.60
CA ILE A 77 -2.05 -5.97 -1.72
C ILE A 77 -0.98 -6.78 -2.44
N MET A 78 -1.19 -7.13 -3.71
CA MET A 78 -0.22 -7.91 -4.49
C MET A 78 1.10 -7.15 -4.73
N VAL A 79 1.04 -5.84 -4.89
CA VAL A 79 2.23 -4.98 -5.13
C VAL A 79 3.32 -5.13 -4.05
N PRO A 80 3.05 -4.88 -2.75
CA PRO A 80 4.05 -5.04 -1.69
C PRO A 80 4.45 -6.50 -1.46
N VAL A 81 3.55 -7.47 -1.70
CA VAL A 81 3.91 -8.91 -1.64
C VAL A 81 4.95 -9.24 -2.70
N GLY A 82 4.70 -8.84 -3.95
CA GLY A 82 5.62 -9.07 -5.07
C GLY A 82 6.95 -8.36 -4.88
N ALA A 83 6.93 -7.09 -4.47
CA ALA A 83 8.16 -6.32 -4.21
C ALA A 83 8.95 -6.86 -3.01
N GLY A 84 8.26 -7.28 -1.94
CA GLY A 84 8.87 -7.92 -0.79
C GLY A 84 9.55 -9.24 -1.18
N PHE A 85 8.85 -10.09 -1.94
CA PHE A 85 9.43 -11.33 -2.47
C PHE A 85 10.64 -11.06 -3.37
N TRP A 86 10.55 -10.09 -4.28
CA TRP A 86 11.67 -9.70 -5.13
C TRP A 86 12.90 -9.29 -4.33
N ALA A 87 12.72 -8.50 -3.27
CA ALA A 87 13.82 -8.06 -2.42
C ALA A 87 14.45 -9.18 -1.57
N LEU A 88 13.76 -10.31 -1.39
CA LEU A 88 14.31 -11.51 -0.77
C LEU A 88 15.09 -12.38 -1.76
N VAL A 89 14.59 -12.49 -3.00
CA VAL A 89 15.22 -13.26 -4.08
C VAL A 89 16.48 -12.57 -4.60
N GLU A 90 16.38 -11.29 -4.93
CA GLU A 90 17.51 -10.49 -5.41
C GLU A 90 17.88 -9.42 -4.40
N ARG A 91 19.11 -9.49 -3.88
CA ARG A 91 19.61 -8.58 -2.85
C ARG A 91 20.62 -7.59 -3.42
N ASN A 92 20.11 -6.61 -4.17
CA ASN A 92 20.91 -5.49 -4.70
C ASN A 92 20.28 -4.14 -4.32
N ARG A 93 20.97 -3.01 -4.59
CA ARG A 93 20.46 -1.67 -4.30
C ARG A 93 19.13 -1.34 -5.01
N TRP A 94 18.91 -1.90 -6.20
CA TRP A 94 17.71 -1.70 -6.99
C TRP A 94 16.50 -2.39 -6.37
N SER A 95 16.69 -3.51 -5.68
CA SER A 95 15.63 -4.14 -4.88
C SER A 95 15.12 -3.20 -3.80
N THR A 96 15.99 -2.43 -3.13
CA THR A 96 15.57 -1.40 -2.17
C THR A 96 14.78 -0.26 -2.85
N VAL A 97 15.19 0.16 -4.04
CA VAL A 97 14.44 1.14 -4.85
C VAL A 97 13.05 0.58 -5.20
N ILE A 98 12.96 -0.68 -5.61
CA ILE A 98 11.69 -1.36 -5.93
C ILE A 98 10.76 -1.40 -4.72
N LEU A 99 11.26 -1.67 -3.51
CA LEU A 99 10.46 -1.57 -2.28
C LEU A 99 9.87 -0.16 -2.11
N GLY A 100 10.66 0.88 -2.41
CA GLY A 100 10.20 2.27 -2.35
C GLY A 100 9.13 2.60 -3.38
N VAL A 101 9.35 2.21 -4.64
CA VAL A 101 8.37 2.37 -5.73
C VAL A 101 7.08 1.64 -5.40
N ALA A 102 7.15 0.41 -4.88
CA ALA A 102 5.97 -0.36 -4.50
C ALA A 102 5.12 0.36 -3.45
N ALA A 103 5.74 0.93 -2.41
CA ALA A 103 5.02 1.71 -1.40
C ALA A 103 4.39 3.00 -1.97
N LEU A 104 5.07 3.69 -2.89
CA LEU A 104 4.50 4.86 -3.56
C LEU A 104 3.35 4.50 -4.52
N THR A 105 3.45 3.37 -5.22
CA THR A 105 2.35 2.83 -6.02
C THR A 105 1.12 2.58 -5.15
N VAL A 106 1.31 1.98 -3.97
CA VAL A 106 0.23 1.81 -2.99
C VAL A 106 -0.36 3.16 -2.56
N ALA A 107 0.46 4.18 -2.32
CA ALA A 107 -0.04 5.52 -1.98
C ALA A 107 -0.97 6.09 -3.08
N VAL A 108 -0.59 5.96 -4.35
CA VAL A 108 -1.44 6.39 -5.48
C VAL A 108 -2.73 5.57 -5.55
N MET A 109 -2.63 4.24 -5.37
CA MET A 109 -3.81 3.37 -5.36
C MET A 109 -4.78 3.72 -4.23
N LEU A 110 -4.27 4.07 -3.04
CA LEU A 110 -5.11 4.51 -1.93
C LEU A 110 -5.88 5.78 -2.28
N VAL A 111 -5.27 6.75 -2.97
CA VAL A 111 -5.99 7.95 -3.45
C VAL A 111 -7.13 7.56 -4.38
N ARG A 112 -6.88 6.70 -5.37
CA ARG A 112 -7.94 6.23 -6.27
C ARG A 112 -9.04 5.52 -5.45
N MET A 113 -8.67 4.61 -4.57
CA MET A 113 -9.64 3.89 -3.73
C MET A 113 -10.50 4.83 -2.88
N ASN A 114 -9.93 5.91 -2.35
CA ASN A 114 -10.68 6.92 -1.62
C ASN A 114 -11.69 7.66 -2.53
N GLN A 115 -11.32 7.96 -3.78
CA GLN A 115 -12.24 8.54 -4.76
C GLN A 115 -13.38 7.58 -5.12
N ILE A 116 -13.11 6.26 -5.24
CA ILE A 116 -14.17 5.25 -5.46
C ILE A 116 -15.14 5.22 -4.28
N TRP A 117 -14.60 5.25 -3.06
CA TRP A 117 -15.39 5.14 -1.84
C TRP A 117 -16.25 6.38 -1.59
N THR A 118 -15.69 7.57 -1.78
CA THR A 118 -16.35 8.85 -1.45
C THR A 118 -17.12 9.46 -2.62
N GLY A 119 -16.78 9.11 -3.86
CA GLY A 119 -17.35 9.72 -5.06
C GLY A 119 -16.85 11.14 -5.34
N SER A 120 -15.88 11.64 -4.56
CA SER A 120 -15.27 12.97 -4.76
C SER A 120 -13.94 12.81 -5.48
N TYR A 121 -13.70 13.68 -6.47
CA TYR A 121 -12.47 13.71 -7.28
C TYR A 121 -11.44 14.71 -6.75
#